data_AF-A0A7Y2YPT2-F1
#
_entry.id   AF-A0A7Y2YPT2-F1
#
_cell.length_a   1.000
_cell.length_b   1.000
_cell.length_c   1.000
_cell.angle_alpha   90.00
_cell.angle_beta   90.00
_cell.angle_gamma   90.00
#
_symmetry.space_group_name_H-M   'P 1'
#
loop_
_entity.id
_entity.type
_entity.pdbx_description
1 polymer ?
#
loop_
_entity_poly.entity_id
_entity_poly.type
_entity_poly.pdbx_seq_one_letter_code
_entity_poly.pdbx_strand_id
1 'polypeptide(L)'
;MQTLYAQKSHDNEENANDLKFLNESLESMIDLYLVILALLIELHKKAEEKSQRFQNKLLSSAGDKDPNFNLLNNKVLKKIRENAALKNTLAKRKLNVWDLDFEYVDIIYKDILSSDIYNNHNRAAEAKTFADDKQFLIEIYSSV
;
A
#
# COMPACT_ATOMS: atom_id res chain seq x y z
N MET A 1 -8.02 12.05 -22.28
CA MET A 1 -8.28 13.43 -22.74
C MET A 1 -8.20 13.58 -24.27
N GLN A 2 -7.20 13.00 -24.96
CA GLN A 2 -7.15 13.07 -26.43
C GLN A 2 -8.22 12.22 -27.14
N THR A 3 -8.64 11.10 -26.54
CA THR A 3 -9.76 10.27 -27.00
C THR A 3 -11.06 11.05 -27.08
N LEU A 4 -11.34 11.90 -26.09
CA LEU A 4 -12.56 12.72 -26.04
C LEU A 4 -12.65 13.78 -27.16
N TYR A 5 -11.50 14.23 -27.67
CA TYR A 5 -11.44 15.24 -28.73
C TYR A 5 -11.58 14.64 -30.13
N ALA A 6 -11.11 13.40 -30.31
CA ALA A 6 -11.30 12.63 -31.55
C ALA A 6 -12.78 12.22 -31.77
N GLN A 7 -13.56 12.11 -30.69
CA GLN A 7 -14.97 11.66 -30.65
C GLN A 7 -15.98 12.57 -31.34
N LYS A 8 -15.64 13.82 -31.71
CA LYS A 8 -16.64 14.73 -32.30
C LYS A 8 -16.97 14.44 -33.77
N SER A 9 -16.34 13.45 -34.41
CA SER A 9 -16.31 13.32 -35.87
C SER A 9 -16.90 12.03 -36.46
N HIS A 10 -17.32 11.03 -35.68
CA HIS A 10 -17.73 9.71 -36.22
C HIS A 10 -18.96 9.08 -35.55
N ASP A 11 -19.65 8.23 -36.34
CA ASP A 11 -21.03 7.73 -36.23
C ASP A 11 -21.40 6.96 -34.94
N ASN A 12 -22.71 6.83 -34.71
CA ASN A 12 -23.34 6.35 -33.46
C ASN A 12 -22.99 4.91 -33.01
N GLU A 13 -22.51 4.01 -33.87
CA GLU A 13 -22.15 2.62 -33.47
C GLU A 13 -20.71 2.49 -32.94
N GLU A 14 -19.75 3.26 -33.46
CA GLU A 14 -18.37 3.29 -32.92
C GLU A 14 -18.35 3.82 -31.48
N ASN A 15 -19.25 4.75 -31.16
CA ASN A 15 -19.40 5.33 -29.83
C ASN A 15 -19.71 4.29 -28.73
N ALA A 16 -20.42 3.20 -29.01
CA ALA A 16 -20.78 2.20 -27.99
C ALA A 16 -19.58 1.31 -27.60
N ASN A 17 -18.77 0.90 -28.58
CA ASN A 17 -17.55 0.11 -28.35
C ASN A 17 -16.49 0.95 -27.62
N ASP A 18 -16.37 2.22 -27.98
CA ASP A 18 -15.42 3.14 -27.35
C ASP A 18 -15.78 3.46 -25.90
N LEU A 19 -17.07 3.64 -25.60
CA LEU A 19 -17.55 3.82 -24.23
C LEU A 19 -17.31 2.57 -23.38
N LYS A 20 -17.47 1.38 -23.96
CA LYS A 20 -17.16 0.12 -23.29
C LYS A 20 -15.67 0.02 -22.98
N PHE A 21 -14.80 0.31 -23.94
CA PHE A 21 -13.35 0.33 -23.74
C PHE A 21 -12.93 1.34 -22.67
N LEU A 22 -13.53 2.53 -22.66
CA LEU A 22 -13.27 3.54 -21.63
C LEU A 22 -13.65 3.03 -20.24
N ASN A 23 -14.82 2.42 -20.10
CA ASN A 23 -15.26 1.85 -18.82
C ASN A 23 -14.33 0.71 -18.36
N GLU A 24 -13.95 -0.21 -19.24
CA GLU A 24 -12.98 -1.27 -18.94
C GLU A 24 -11.62 -0.70 -18.51
N SER A 25 -11.18 0.39 -19.15
CA SER A 25 -9.94 1.07 -18.79
C SER A 25 -10.01 1.72 -17.41
N LEU A 26 -11.16 2.33 -17.07
CA LEU A 26 -11.40 2.91 -15.75
C LEU A 26 -11.46 1.83 -14.65
N GLU A 27 -12.13 0.71 -14.92
CA GLU A 27 -12.18 -0.42 -13.99
C GLU A 27 -10.77 -0.99 -13.74
N SER A 28 -9.97 -1.14 -14.79
CA SER A 28 -8.58 -1.59 -14.68
C SER A 28 -7.71 -0.63 -13.86
N MET A 29 -7.93 0.68 -13.99
CA MET A 29 -7.24 1.69 -13.19
C MET A 29 -7.62 1.61 -11.70
N ILE A 30 -8.90 1.36 -11.40
CA ILE A 30 -9.38 1.15 -10.04
C ILE A 30 -8.73 -0.11 -9.44
N ASP A 31 -8.64 -1.19 -10.21
CA ASP A 31 -7.98 -2.43 -9.77
C ASP A 31 -6.51 -2.19 -9.43
N LEU A 32 -5.79 -1.44 -10.27
CA LEU A 32 -4.39 -1.09 -10.00
C LEU A 32 -4.26 -0.29 -8.70
N TYR A 33 -5.13 0.69 -8.48
CA TYR A 33 -5.17 1.46 -7.24
C TYR A 33 -5.43 0.57 -6.01
N LEU A 34 -6.37 -0.37 -6.13
CA LEU A 34 -6.68 -1.33 -5.07
C LEU A 34 -5.51 -2.27 -4.77
N VAL A 35 -4.75 -2.70 -5.79
CA VAL A 35 -3.54 -3.51 -5.61
C VAL A 35 -2.46 -2.76 -4.83
N ILE A 36 -2.29 -1.45 -5.08
CA ILE A 36 -1.38 -0.60 -4.28
C ILE A 36 -1.84 -0.54 -2.82
N LEU A 37 -3.14 -0.38 -2.57
CA LEU A 37 -3.66 -0.43 -1.20
C LEU A 37 -3.47 -1.80 -0.55
N ALA A 38 -3.63 -2.89 -1.31
CA ALA A 38 -3.36 -4.24 -0.83
C ALA A 38 -1.88 -4.43 -0.45
N LEU A 39 -0.95 -3.84 -1.21
CA LEU A 39 0.48 -3.87 -0.88
C LEU A 39 0.75 -3.23 0.49
N LEU A 40 0.14 -2.06 0.76
CA LEU A 40 0.28 -1.39 2.06
C LEU A 40 -0.26 -2.24 3.22
N ILE A 41 -1.30 -3.04 2.98
CA ILE A 41 -1.83 -4.00 3.96
C ILE A 41 -0.80 -5.11 4.23
N GLU A 42 -0.21 -5.68 3.19
CA GLU A 42 0.80 -6.74 3.34
C GLU A 42 2.08 -6.23 4.02
N LEU A 43 2.54 -5.01 3.70
CA LEU A 43 3.65 -4.37 4.41
C LEU A 43 3.37 -4.22 5.90
N HIS A 44 2.14 -3.85 6.28
CA HIS A 44 1.74 -3.75 7.70
C HIS A 44 1.71 -5.12 8.39
N LYS A 45 1.13 -6.15 7.74
CA LYS A 45 1.14 -7.53 8.26
C LYS A 45 2.56 -8.04 8.45
N LYS A 46 3.45 -7.77 7.49
CA LYS A 46 4.85 -8.18 7.60
C LYS A 46 5.57 -7.50 8.77
N ALA A 47 5.30 -6.23 9.02
CA ALA A 47 5.82 -5.53 10.20
C ALA A 47 5.32 -6.18 11.51
N GLU A 48 4.04 -6.58 11.55
CA GLU A 48 3.46 -7.30 12.69
C GLU A 48 4.14 -8.66 12.92
N GLU A 49 4.31 -9.47 11.87
CA GLU A 49 4.98 -10.76 11.96
C GLU A 49 6.43 -10.64 12.42
N LYS A 50 7.18 -9.67 11.89
CA LYS A 50 8.56 -9.41 12.31
C LYS A 50 8.62 -8.99 13.77
N SER A 51 7.71 -8.13 14.20
CA SER A 51 7.64 -7.68 15.58
C SER A 51 7.30 -8.81 16.56
N GLN A 52 6.34 -9.67 16.22
CA GLN A 52 6.02 -10.85 17.03
C GLN A 52 7.22 -11.82 17.12
N ARG A 53 7.90 -12.08 16.00
CA ARG A 53 9.11 -12.91 15.99
C ARG A 53 10.23 -12.31 16.84
N PHE A 54 10.38 -10.98 16.83
CA PHE A 54 11.36 -10.28 17.65
C PHE A 54 10.99 -10.36 19.14
N GLN A 55 9.75 -10.10 19.53
CA GLN A 55 9.27 -10.23 20.90
C GLN A 55 9.51 -11.64 21.46
N ASN A 56 9.20 -12.68 20.67
CA ASN A 56 9.45 -14.07 21.05
C ASN A 56 10.94 -14.37 21.28
N LYS A 57 11.84 -13.73 20.53
CA LYS A 57 13.31 -13.84 20.73
C LYS A 57 13.78 -13.03 21.94
N LEU A 58 13.22 -11.85 22.17
CA LEU A 58 13.60 -10.96 23.28
C LEU A 58 13.15 -11.50 24.64
N LEU A 59 12.05 -12.26 24.69
CA LEU A 59 11.70 -13.07 25.86
C LEU A 59 12.82 -14.05 26.27
N SER A 60 13.79 -14.32 25.38
CA SER A 60 15.01 -15.10 25.64
C SER A 60 16.29 -14.27 25.79
N SER A 61 16.28 -12.94 25.54
CA SER A 61 17.47 -12.07 25.63
C SER A 61 17.06 -10.61 25.81
N ALA A 62 17.47 -9.96 26.90
CA ALA A 62 17.07 -8.59 27.24
C ALA A 62 17.86 -7.53 26.44
N GLY A 63 17.16 -6.56 25.84
CA GLY A 63 17.74 -5.22 25.63
C GLY A 63 17.45 -4.48 24.32
N ASP A 64 17.13 -5.13 23.21
CA ASP A 64 17.02 -4.40 21.93
C ASP A 64 15.63 -3.79 21.68
N LYS A 65 15.61 -2.52 21.25
CA LYS A 65 14.42 -1.85 20.74
C LYS A 65 14.21 -2.27 19.29
N ASP A 66 13.07 -2.91 19.02
CA ASP A 66 12.73 -3.38 17.67
C ASP A 66 12.49 -2.19 16.72
N PRO A 67 13.29 -2.04 15.64
CA PRO A 67 13.05 -1.01 14.66
C PRO A 67 11.70 -1.19 13.95
N ASN A 68 11.09 -2.38 13.94
CA ASN A 68 9.84 -2.66 13.22
C ASN A 68 8.58 -2.06 13.86
N PHE A 69 8.65 -1.61 15.13
CA PHE A 69 7.49 -1.03 15.81
C PHE A 69 6.98 0.26 15.15
N ASN A 70 7.82 1.00 14.44
CA ASN A 70 7.41 2.27 13.83
C ASN A 70 6.45 2.07 12.65
N LEU A 71 6.74 1.14 11.74
CA LEU A 71 5.83 0.74 10.66
C LEU A 71 4.54 0.11 11.21
N LEU A 72 4.66 -0.73 12.24
CA LEU A 72 3.51 -1.37 12.88
C LEU A 72 2.56 -0.36 13.54
N ASN A 73 3.12 0.68 14.18
CA ASN A 73 2.36 1.72 14.88
C ASN A 73 1.87 2.86 13.99
N ASN A 74 2.19 2.85 12.68
CA ASN A 74 1.70 3.86 11.75
C ASN A 74 0.16 3.84 11.70
N LYS A 75 -0.45 4.96 12.09
CA LYS A 75 -1.91 5.09 12.23
C LYS A 75 -2.64 4.98 10.90
N VAL A 76 -2.01 5.41 9.80
CA VAL A 76 -2.58 5.35 8.46
C VAL A 76 -2.61 3.91 7.95
N LEU A 77 -1.48 3.19 8.04
CA LEU A 77 -1.40 1.78 7.67
C LEU A 77 -2.39 0.92 8.47
N LYS A 78 -2.49 1.18 9.78
CA LYS A 78 -3.46 0.50 10.64
C LYS A 78 -4.90 0.74 10.16
N LYS A 79 -5.27 1.99 9.86
CA LYS A 79 -6.62 2.29 9.34
C LYS A 79 -6.90 1.65 7.97
N ILE A 80 -5.91 1.60 7.08
CA ILE A 80 -6.05 0.93 5.78
C ILE A 80 -6.26 -0.57 6.01
N ARG A 81 -5.43 -1.20 6.84
CA ARG A 81 -5.57 -2.62 7.20
C ARG A 81 -6.88 -2.93 7.91
N GLU A 82 -7.44 -2.05 8.70
CA GLU A 82 -8.68 -2.30 9.44
C GLU A 82 -9.95 -2.00 8.62
N ASN A 83 -9.82 -1.38 7.46
CA ASN A 83 -10.96 -1.00 6.64
C ASN A 83 -11.69 -2.23 6.05
N ALA A 84 -12.86 -2.55 6.61
CA ALA A 84 -13.68 -3.67 6.18
C ALA A 84 -14.23 -3.51 4.75
N ALA A 85 -14.59 -2.29 4.34
CA ALA A 85 -15.08 -2.03 2.99
C ALA A 85 -13.99 -2.31 1.95
N LEU A 86 -12.75 -1.87 2.21
CA LEU A 86 -11.60 -2.15 1.35
C LEU A 86 -11.35 -3.66 1.21
N LYS A 87 -11.31 -4.40 2.33
CA LYS A 87 -11.13 -5.86 2.31
C LYS A 87 -12.21 -6.57 1.51
N ASN A 88 -13.47 -6.18 1.72
CA ASN A 88 -14.59 -6.76 0.99
C ASN A 88 -14.49 -6.49 -0.51
N THR A 89 -14.06 -5.28 -0.91
CA THR A 89 -13.85 -4.94 -2.32
C THR A 89 -12.71 -5.76 -2.93
N LEU A 90 -11.57 -5.88 -2.24
CA LEU A 90 -10.44 -6.71 -2.69
C LEU A 90 -10.84 -8.18 -2.88
N ALA A 91 -11.60 -8.74 -1.92
CA ALA A 91 -12.08 -10.12 -2.01
C ALA A 91 -13.09 -10.31 -3.15
N LYS A 92 -14.04 -9.39 -3.32
CA LYS A 92 -15.04 -9.43 -4.41
C LYS A 92 -14.38 -9.37 -5.79
N ARG A 93 -13.33 -8.55 -5.93
CA ARG A 93 -12.57 -8.40 -7.18
C ARG A 93 -11.45 -9.44 -7.34
N LYS A 94 -11.24 -10.32 -6.35
CA LYS A 94 -10.20 -11.36 -6.34
C LYS A 94 -8.78 -10.79 -6.52
N LEU A 95 -8.50 -9.65 -5.88
CA LEU A 95 -7.22 -8.94 -5.97
C LEU A 95 -6.23 -9.40 -4.88
N ASN A 96 -6.02 -10.70 -4.74
CA ASN A 96 -5.07 -11.29 -3.78
C ASN A 96 -3.68 -11.52 -4.40
N VAL A 97 -3.18 -10.51 -5.10
CA VAL A 97 -1.95 -10.58 -5.93
C VAL A 97 -0.72 -10.95 -5.09
N TRP A 98 -0.62 -10.38 -3.89
CA TRP A 98 0.57 -10.49 -3.04
C TRP A 98 0.70 -11.83 -2.30
N ASP A 99 -0.30 -12.71 -2.34
CA ASP A 99 -0.20 -14.06 -1.74
C ASP A 99 0.82 -14.91 -2.50
N LEU A 100 0.86 -14.77 -3.83
CA LEU A 100 1.80 -15.47 -4.70
C LEU A 100 3.09 -14.66 -4.88
N ASP A 101 2.94 -13.34 -4.98
CA ASP A 101 4.03 -12.38 -5.23
C ASP A 101 4.66 -11.82 -3.94
N PHE A 102 4.64 -12.60 -2.86
CA PHE A 102 5.11 -12.15 -1.54
C PHE A 102 6.59 -11.72 -1.54
N GLU A 103 7.41 -12.24 -2.46
CA GLU A 103 8.82 -11.86 -2.61
C GLU A 103 9.00 -10.37 -2.90
N TYR A 104 8.08 -9.75 -3.63
CA TYR A 104 8.11 -8.32 -3.91
C TYR A 104 7.76 -7.48 -2.68
N VAL A 105 6.75 -7.92 -1.91
CA VAL A 105 6.49 -7.34 -0.57
C VAL A 105 7.75 -7.43 0.28
N ASP A 106 8.51 -8.52 0.11
CA ASP A 106 9.72 -8.77 0.85
C ASP A 106 10.87 -7.84 0.53
N ILE A 107 11.08 -7.57 -0.76
CA ILE A 107 12.06 -6.62 -1.28
C ILE A 107 11.68 -5.20 -0.84
N ILE A 108 10.46 -4.76 -1.14
CA ILE A 108 9.98 -3.41 -0.83
C ILE A 108 10.08 -3.14 0.67
N TYR A 109 9.71 -4.11 1.51
CA TYR A 109 9.82 -3.96 2.95
C TYR A 109 11.28 -3.73 3.42
N LYS A 110 12.24 -4.46 2.85
CA LYS A 110 13.66 -4.27 3.17
C LYS A 110 14.16 -2.91 2.69
N ASP A 111 13.75 -2.50 1.50
CA ASP A 111 14.14 -1.22 0.91
C ASP A 111 13.62 -0.07 1.76
N ILE A 112 12.36 -0.12 2.20
CA ILE A 112 11.77 0.84 3.15
C ILE A 112 12.62 0.91 4.44
N LEU A 113 12.94 -0.23 5.06
CA LEU A 113 13.72 -0.24 6.31
C LEU A 113 15.15 0.30 6.12
N SER A 114 15.73 0.14 4.94
CA SER A 114 17.06 0.65 4.60
C SER A 114 17.06 2.13 4.20
N SER A 115 15.89 2.70 3.89
CA SER A 115 15.76 4.06 3.39
C SER A 115 16.07 5.13 4.43
N ASP A 116 16.63 6.25 3.98
CA ASP A 116 16.82 7.43 4.81
C ASP A 116 15.48 8.03 5.27
N ILE A 117 14.42 7.85 4.47
CA ILE A 117 13.05 8.29 4.80
C ILE A 117 12.59 7.61 6.09
N TYR A 118 12.79 6.29 6.20
CA TYR A 118 12.45 5.54 7.39
C TYR A 118 13.31 5.94 8.60
N ASN A 119 14.61 6.10 8.40
CA ASN A 119 15.53 6.52 9.46
C ASN A 119 15.19 7.91 9.99
N ASN A 120 14.83 8.86 9.11
CA ASN A 120 14.42 10.20 9.48
C ASN A 120 13.07 10.20 10.18
N HIS A 121 12.10 9.41 9.70
CA HIS A 121 10.81 9.21 10.37
C HIS A 121 10.98 8.65 11.79
N ASN A 122 11.97 7.80 12.03
CA ASN A 122 12.25 7.21 13.34
C ASN A 122 12.98 8.13 14.31
N ARG A 123 13.73 9.12 13.83
CA ARG A 123 14.49 10.06 14.66
C ARG A 123 13.61 11.16 15.29
N ALA A 124 12.41 11.39 14.77
CA ALA A 124 11.47 12.33 15.33
C ALA A 124 11.08 11.88 16.77
N ALA A 125 11.51 12.65 17.77
CA ALA A 125 11.35 12.32 19.19
C ALA A 125 9.92 12.56 19.72
N GLU A 126 9.03 13.13 18.90
CA GLU A 126 7.67 13.49 19.28
C GLU A 126 6.65 12.39 18.91
N ALA A 127 5.50 12.39 19.59
CA ALA A 127 4.41 11.49 19.28
C ALA A 127 3.87 11.76 17.86
N LYS A 128 4.18 10.85 16.92
CA LYS A 128 3.80 10.97 15.50
C LYS A 128 2.31 11.25 15.33
N THR A 129 2.00 12.30 14.57
CA THR A 129 0.62 12.64 14.23
C THR A 129 0.14 11.80 13.04
N PHE A 130 -1.17 11.79 12.80
CA PHE A 130 -1.72 11.15 11.60
C PHE A 130 -1.21 11.79 10.30
N ALA A 131 -0.89 13.09 10.33
CA ALA A 131 -0.35 13.81 9.18
C ALA A 131 1.08 13.35 8.86
N ASP A 132 1.92 13.16 9.88
CA ASP A 132 3.30 12.67 9.72
C ASP A 132 3.31 11.25 9.15
N ASP A 133 2.43 10.38 9.66
CA ASP A 133 2.27 9.01 9.17
C ASP A 133 1.78 8.96 7.72
N LYS A 134 0.93 9.90 7.32
CA LYS A 134 0.47 10.03 5.93
C LYS A 134 1.61 10.53 5.03
N GLN A 135 2.33 11.54 5.47
CA GLN A 135 3.44 12.13 4.72
C GLN A 135 4.54 11.10 4.49
N PHE A 136 4.88 10.32 5.52
CA PHE A 136 5.80 9.18 5.40
C PHE A 136 5.38 8.22 4.28
N LEU A 137 4.11 7.81 4.22
CA LEU A 137 3.65 6.90 3.16
C LEU A 137 3.71 7.52 1.76
N ILE A 138 3.46 8.82 1.64
CA ILE A 138 3.59 9.54 0.36
C ILE A 138 5.06 9.56 -0.09
N GLU A 139 5.98 9.84 0.83
CA GLU A 139 7.42 9.85 0.55
C GLU A 139 7.92 8.47 0.15
N ILE A 140 7.53 7.42 0.87
CA ILE A 140 7.86 6.04 0.51
C ILE A 140 7.35 5.71 -0.89
N TYR A 141 6.08 5.99 -1.20
CA TYR A 141 5.51 5.73 -2.52
C TYR A 141 6.21 6.50 -3.66
N SER A 142 6.79 7.67 -3.36
CA SER A 142 7.39 8.54 -4.37
C SER A 142 8.87 8.26 -4.59
N SER A 143 9.55 7.56 -3.68
CA SER A 143 11.02 7.50 -3.65
C SER A 143 11.59 6.09 -3.46
N VAL A 144 10.77 5.11 -3.08
CA VAL A 144 11.13 3.70 -2.96
C VAL A 144 10.40 2.92 -4.04
#